data_AF-A0A6L6JFB5-F1
#
_entry.id   AF-A0A6L6JFB5-F1
#
_cell.length_a   1.000
_cell.length_b   1.000
_cell.length_c   1.000
_cell.angle_alpha   90.00
_cell.angle_beta   90.00
_cell.angle_gamma   90.00
#
_symmetry.space_group_name_H-M   'P 1'
#
loop_
_entity.id
_entity.type
_entity.pdbx_description
1 polymer ?
#
loop_
_entity_poly.entity_id
_entity_poly.type
_entity_poly.pdbx_seq_one_letter_code
_entity_poly.pdbx_strand_id
1 'polypeptide(L)'
;MENISPTLLWEIFKHVRRWLANLSRAGLQRRQQSKQALQRVILTARETAVYLRQIRDQGQSDHAVERHLAKLWTQLGFELDELGLNKLAKRCHISGKSWAEPDFYDANFLQQADISLHTMEKLAEQILMKLNQR
;
A
#
# COMPACT_ATOMS: atom_id res chain seq x y z
N MET A 1 10.22 -14.56 6.21
CA MET A 1 9.31 -13.45 6.58
C MET A 1 10.15 -12.30 7.09
N GLU A 2 10.15 -11.15 6.42
CA GLU A 2 10.87 -9.96 6.88
C GLU A 2 10.07 -9.30 8.02
N ASN A 3 10.54 -9.47 9.26
CA ASN A 3 10.12 -8.61 10.36
C ASN A 3 10.35 -7.15 9.96
N ILE A 4 9.36 -6.28 10.16
CA ILE A 4 9.50 -4.85 9.89
C ILE A 4 10.51 -4.28 10.88
N SER A 5 11.77 -4.27 10.47
CA SER A 5 12.86 -3.75 11.28
C SER A 5 12.99 -2.23 11.11
N PRO A 6 13.56 -1.54 12.11
CA PRO A 6 13.95 -0.13 11.97
C PRO A 6 14.85 0.11 10.75
N THR A 7 15.68 -0.87 10.38
CA THR A 7 16.53 -0.82 9.19
C THR A 7 15.73 -0.85 7.89
N LEU A 8 14.69 -1.70 7.79
CA LEU A 8 13.80 -1.75 6.62
C LEU A 8 13.05 -0.42 6.44
N LEU A 9 12.53 0.14 7.53
CA LEU A 9 11.85 1.45 7.54
C LEU A 9 12.80 2.59 7.15
N TRP A 10 14.03 2.58 7.64
CA TRP A 10 15.06 3.56 7.29
C TRP A 10 15.42 3.50 5.80
N GLU A 11 15.59 2.30 5.25
CA GLU A 11 15.86 2.11 3.83
C GLU A 11 14.70 2.61 2.96
N ILE A 12 13.46 2.29 3.33
CA ILE A 12 12.26 2.86 2.68
C ILE A 12 12.32 4.40 2.68
N PHE A 13 12.66 5.00 3.82
CA PHE A 13 12.72 6.45 3.96
C PHE A 13 13.81 7.10 3.09
N LYS A 14 14.97 6.44 2.93
CA LYS A 14 16.03 6.90 2.01
C LYS A 14 15.55 6.92 0.56
N HIS A 15 14.90 5.85 0.09
CA HIS A 15 14.39 5.78 -1.27
C HIS A 15 13.32 6.85 -1.52
N VAL A 16 12.42 7.05 -0.56
CA VAL A 16 11.41 8.11 -0.62
C VAL A 16 12.04 9.49 -0.72
N ARG A 17 13.11 9.79 0.05
CA ARG A 17 13.82 11.08 -0.04
C ARG A 17 14.44 11.31 -1.42
N ARG A 18 15.11 10.31 -1.98
CA ARG A 18 15.71 10.39 -3.32
C ARG A 18 14.64 10.58 -4.39
N TRP A 19 13.55 9.84 -4.28
CA TRP A 19 12.39 9.97 -5.17
C TRP A 19 11.76 11.36 -5.09
N LEU A 20 11.53 11.90 -3.88
CA LEU A 20 10.99 13.26 -3.69
C LEU A 20 11.89 14.34 -4.31
N ALA A 21 13.21 14.18 -4.28
CA ALA A 21 14.16 15.09 -4.93
C ALA A 21 14.12 15.01 -6.47
N ASN A 22 13.76 13.84 -7.02
CA ASN A 22 13.51 13.68 -8.45
C ASN A 22 12.14 14.26 -8.83
N LEU A 23 11.12 14.02 -8.01
CA LEU A 23 9.76 14.50 -8.23
C LEU A 23 9.64 16.03 -8.09
N SER A 24 10.43 16.66 -7.22
CA SER A 24 10.48 18.13 -7.14
C SER A 24 11.02 18.76 -8.42
N ARG A 25 11.81 18.03 -9.21
CA ARG A 25 12.29 18.47 -10.53
C ARG A 25 11.33 18.11 -11.67
N ALA A 26 10.32 17.27 -11.39
CA ALA A 26 9.32 16.90 -12.37
C ALA A 26 8.19 17.93 -12.48
N GLY A 27 7.51 17.94 -13.63
CA GLY A 27 6.38 18.81 -13.90
C GLY A 27 5.15 18.55 -13.02
N LEU A 28 4.25 19.53 -12.97
CA LEU A 28 3.00 19.53 -12.19
C LEU A 28 2.18 18.25 -12.37
N GLN A 29 2.09 17.73 -13.58
CA GLN A 29 1.34 16.51 -13.91
C GLN A 29 1.85 15.29 -13.12
N ARG A 30 3.17 15.07 -13.08
CA ARG A 30 3.76 13.93 -12.37
C ARG A 30 3.57 14.05 -10.86
N ARG A 31 3.62 15.27 -10.32
CA ARG A 31 3.32 15.54 -8.89
C ARG A 31 1.87 15.19 -8.56
N GLN A 32 0.93 15.60 -9.42
CA GLN A 32 -0.49 15.31 -9.23
C GLN A 32 -0.80 13.82 -9.32
N GLN A 33 -0.23 13.10 -10.30
CA GLN A 33 -0.32 11.64 -10.41
C GLN A 33 0.21 10.95 -9.15
N SER A 34 1.36 11.42 -8.63
CA SER A 34 1.93 10.89 -7.40
C SER A 34 1.02 11.08 -6.20
N LYS A 35 0.41 12.28 -6.06
CA LYS A 35 -0.53 12.57 -4.99
C LYS A 35 -1.76 11.66 -5.06
N GLN A 36 -2.33 11.49 -6.24
CA GLN A 36 -3.51 10.65 -6.46
C GLN A 36 -3.21 9.17 -6.15
N ALA A 37 -2.08 8.63 -6.62
CA ALA A 37 -1.68 7.26 -6.33
C ALA A 37 -1.52 7.02 -4.82
N LEU A 38 -0.86 7.94 -4.11
CA LEU A 38 -0.68 7.83 -2.65
C LEU A 38 -2.01 7.93 -1.88
N GLN A 39 -2.92 8.81 -2.30
CA GLN A 39 -4.26 8.89 -1.70
C GLN A 39 -5.04 7.58 -1.90
N ARG A 40 -4.93 6.96 -3.09
CA ARG A 40 -5.55 5.67 -3.35
C ARG A 40 -4.94 4.54 -2.51
N VAL A 41 -3.63 4.53 -2.26
CA VAL A 41 -3.01 3.58 -1.31
C VAL A 41 -3.66 3.68 0.07
N ILE A 42 -3.89 4.89 0.57
CA ILE A 42 -4.54 5.10 1.88
C ILE A 42 -5.98 4.57 1.85
N LEU A 43 -6.75 4.90 0.81
CA LEU A 43 -8.13 4.44 0.69
C LEU A 43 -8.22 2.92 0.61
N THR A 44 -7.42 2.28 -0.25
CA THR A 44 -7.40 0.82 -0.39
C THR A 44 -6.92 0.14 0.90
N ALA A 45 -5.97 0.73 1.62
CA ALA A 45 -5.55 0.21 2.93
C ALA A 45 -6.69 0.20 3.95
N ARG A 46 -7.44 1.30 4.03
CA ARG A 46 -8.60 1.42 4.94
C ARG A 46 -9.74 0.49 4.55
N GLU A 47 -10.03 0.36 3.26
CA GLU A 47 -11.05 -0.56 2.76
C GLU A 47 -10.71 -2.01 3.10
N THR A 48 -9.43 -2.38 2.93
CA THR A 48 -8.93 -3.70 3.31
C THR A 48 -9.07 -3.92 4.82
N ALA A 49 -8.77 -2.92 5.66
CA ALA A 49 -8.91 -3.03 7.10
C ALA A 49 -10.38 -3.21 7.55
N VAL A 50 -11.32 -2.56 6.86
CA VAL A 50 -12.77 -2.76 7.09
C VAL A 50 -13.16 -4.20 6.75
N TYR A 51 -12.71 -4.72 5.61
CA TYR A 51 -12.99 -6.10 5.22
C TYR A 51 -12.41 -7.13 6.20
N LEU A 52 -11.16 -6.94 6.65
CA LEU A 52 -10.53 -7.80 7.66
C LEU A 52 -11.31 -7.80 8.98
N ARG A 53 -11.86 -6.65 9.39
CA ARG A 53 -12.73 -6.57 10.57
C ARG A 53 -14.04 -7.33 10.36
N GLN A 54 -14.66 -7.20 9.19
CA GLN A 54 -15.87 -7.96 8.86
C GLN A 54 -15.64 -9.47 8.95
N ILE A 55 -14.53 -9.98 8.38
CA ILE A 55 -14.16 -11.39 8.49
C ILE A 55 -13.99 -11.79 9.96
N ARG A 56 -13.33 -10.96 10.78
CA ARG A 56 -13.11 -11.24 12.20
C ARG A 56 -14.42 -11.30 13.00
N ASP A 57 -15.34 -10.38 12.73
CA ASP A 57 -16.57 -10.23 13.50
C ASP A 57 -17.65 -11.25 13.08
N GLN A 58 -17.69 -11.61 11.80
CA GLN A 58 -18.78 -12.43 11.21
C GLN A 58 -18.32 -13.82 10.75
N GLY A 59 -17.01 -14.05 10.63
CA GLY A 59 -16.45 -15.32 10.14
C GLY A 59 -16.73 -15.61 8.66
N GLN A 60 -17.27 -14.63 7.91
CA GLN A 60 -17.66 -14.79 6.52
C GLN A 60 -16.72 -14.02 5.60
N SER A 61 -16.22 -14.71 4.57
CA SER A 61 -15.53 -14.10 3.44
C SER A 61 -16.53 -13.66 2.37
N ASP A 62 -16.21 -12.58 1.66
CA ASP A 62 -16.95 -12.09 0.50
C ASP A 62 -16.03 -12.05 -0.72
N HIS A 63 -16.21 -13.01 -1.61
CA HIS A 63 -15.40 -13.15 -2.82
C HIS A 63 -15.51 -11.96 -3.79
N ALA A 64 -16.61 -11.20 -3.76
CA ALA A 64 -16.72 -9.99 -4.57
C ALA A 64 -15.82 -8.88 -4.02
N VAL A 65 -15.76 -8.74 -2.69
CA VAL A 65 -14.86 -7.80 -2.02
C VAL A 65 -13.40 -8.23 -2.22
N GLU A 66 -13.07 -9.51 -2.08
CA GLU A 66 -11.72 -10.03 -2.32
C GLU A 66 -11.24 -9.74 -3.75
N ARG A 67 -12.08 -10.03 -4.75
CA ARG A 67 -11.78 -9.72 -6.15
C ARG A 67 -11.55 -8.22 -6.35
N HIS A 68 -12.36 -7.39 -5.69
CA HIS A 68 -12.23 -5.94 -5.76
C HIS A 68 -10.89 -5.47 -5.19
N LEU A 69 -10.54 -5.93 -3.98
CA LEU A 69 -9.28 -5.62 -3.32
C LEU A 69 -8.07 -6.10 -4.13
N ALA A 70 -8.12 -7.32 -4.68
CA ALA A 70 -7.08 -7.87 -5.54
C ALA A 70 -6.79 -6.95 -6.75
N LYS A 71 -7.85 -6.48 -7.40
CA LYS A 71 -7.75 -5.53 -8.52
C LYS A 71 -7.15 -4.21 -8.09
N LEU A 72 -7.63 -3.60 -7.00
CA LEU A 72 -7.14 -2.33 -6.51
C LEU A 72 -5.65 -2.38 -6.17
N TRP A 73 -5.24 -3.38 -5.39
CA TRP A 73 -3.84 -3.55 -4.99
C TRP A 73 -2.92 -3.81 -6.19
N THR A 74 -3.35 -4.63 -7.14
CA THR A 74 -2.58 -4.87 -8.37
C THR A 74 -2.40 -3.60 -9.19
N GLN A 75 -3.49 -2.83 -9.38
CA GLN A 75 -3.43 -1.59 -10.14
C GLN A 75 -2.54 -0.54 -9.47
N LEU A 76 -2.63 -0.42 -8.14
CA LEU A 76 -1.72 0.43 -7.36
C LEU A 76 -0.26 0.01 -7.51
N GLY A 77 0.02 -1.30 -7.56
CA GLY A 77 1.34 -1.82 -7.84
C GLY A 77 1.94 -1.22 -9.12
N PHE A 78 1.21 -1.30 -10.23
CA PHE A 78 1.68 -0.74 -11.51
C PHE A 78 1.85 0.79 -11.46
N GLU A 79 0.88 1.52 -10.92
CA GLU A 79 0.95 2.99 -10.82
C GLU A 79 2.15 3.46 -10.01
N LEU A 80 2.45 2.76 -8.90
CA LEU A 80 3.58 3.10 -8.05
C LEU A 80 4.92 2.73 -8.69
N ASP A 81 5.00 1.67 -9.48
CA ASP A 81 6.20 1.31 -10.25
C ASP A 81 6.51 2.39 -11.30
N GLU A 82 5.51 2.86 -12.06
CA GLU A 82 5.66 3.93 -13.05
C GLU A 82 6.14 5.24 -12.41
N LEU A 83 5.70 5.50 -11.18
CA LEU A 83 6.13 6.65 -10.40
C LEU A 83 7.53 6.48 -9.81
N GLY A 84 8.09 5.28 -9.75
CA GLY A 84 9.39 4.99 -9.13
C GLY A 84 9.33 4.76 -7.62
N LEU A 85 8.15 4.45 -7.08
CA LEU A 85 7.90 4.11 -5.68
C LEU A 85 7.97 2.57 -5.47
N ASN A 86 8.99 1.93 -6.04
CA ASN A 86 9.09 0.46 -6.23
C ASN A 86 8.89 -0.36 -4.94
N LYS A 87 9.26 0.16 -3.77
CA LYS A 87 9.04 -0.55 -2.49
C LYS A 87 7.58 -0.59 -2.09
N LEU A 88 6.83 0.50 -2.31
CA LEU A 88 5.38 0.53 -2.11
C LEU A 88 4.68 -0.30 -3.18
N ALA A 89 5.13 -0.18 -4.44
CA ALA A 89 4.62 -0.98 -5.56
C ALA A 89 4.72 -2.49 -5.29
N LYS A 90 5.91 -2.98 -4.88
CA LYS A 90 6.13 -4.38 -4.52
C LYS A 90 5.17 -4.87 -3.44
N ARG A 91 4.89 -4.05 -2.42
CA ARG A 91 3.93 -4.40 -1.37
C ARG A 91 2.50 -4.49 -1.91
N CYS A 92 2.11 -3.55 -2.77
CA CYS A 92 0.80 -3.58 -3.44
C CYS A 92 0.65 -4.82 -4.33
N HIS A 93 1.68 -5.21 -5.09
CA HIS A 93 1.67 -6.45 -5.87
C HIS A 93 1.50 -7.70 -5.01
N ILE A 94 2.23 -7.78 -3.89
CA ILE A 94 2.09 -8.90 -2.94
C ILE A 94 0.66 -8.95 -2.40
N SER A 95 0.11 -7.82 -1.94
CA SER A 95 -1.27 -7.74 -1.47
C SER A 95 -2.28 -8.14 -2.55
N GLY A 96 -2.10 -7.66 -3.79
CA GLY A 96 -2.97 -8.01 -4.92
C GLY A 96 -3.01 -9.51 -5.18
N LYS A 97 -1.85 -10.17 -5.16
CA LYS A 97 -1.75 -11.63 -5.28
C LYS A 97 -2.42 -12.34 -4.10
N SER A 98 -2.17 -11.91 -2.86
CA SER A 98 -2.76 -12.53 -1.68
C SER A 98 -4.29 -12.48 -1.68
N TRP A 99 -4.90 -11.40 -2.19
CA TRP A 99 -6.36 -11.33 -2.31
C TRP A 99 -6.94 -12.13 -3.50
N ALA A 100 -6.10 -12.49 -4.47
CA ALA A 100 -6.49 -13.32 -5.62
C ALA A 100 -6.45 -14.83 -5.33
N GLU A 101 -5.77 -15.24 -4.26
CA GLU A 101 -5.61 -16.64 -3.84
C GLU A 101 -6.23 -16.83 -2.43
N PRO A 102 -7.54 -17.07 -2.31
CA PRO A 102 -8.25 -17.05 -1.02
C PRO A 102 -8.05 -18.30 -0.13
N ASP A 103 -7.11 -19.18 -0.45
CA ASP A 103 -6.82 -20.35 0.39
C ASP A 103 -5.75 -19.96 1.44
N PHE A 104 -6.14 -19.95 2.72
CA PHE A 104 -5.32 -19.66 3.93
C PHE A 104 -5.34 -18.22 4.50
N TYR A 105 -6.52 -17.66 4.78
CA TYR A 105 -6.61 -16.55 5.75
C TYR A 105 -6.68 -17.08 7.20
N ASP A 106 -5.57 -17.63 7.69
CA ASP A 106 -5.47 -17.98 9.10
C ASP A 106 -5.29 -16.72 9.98
N ALA A 107 -5.44 -16.86 11.30
CA ALA A 107 -5.33 -15.74 12.23
C ALA A 107 -3.97 -15.01 12.13
N ASN A 108 -2.89 -15.73 11.80
CA ASN A 108 -1.56 -15.16 11.63
C ASN A 108 -1.49 -14.28 10.38
N PHE A 109 -2.08 -14.74 9.26
CA PHE A 109 -2.20 -13.98 8.03
C PHE A 109 -2.99 -12.69 8.27
N LEU A 110 -4.15 -12.79 8.93
CA LEU A 110 -5.00 -11.62 9.21
C LEU A 110 -4.26 -10.56 10.06
N GLN A 111 -3.49 -10.99 11.07
CA GLN A 111 -2.70 -10.08 11.90
C GLN A 111 -1.55 -9.43 11.12
N GLN A 112 -0.85 -10.20 10.28
CA GLN A 112 0.25 -9.67 9.47
C GLN A 112 -0.25 -8.72 8.38
N ALA A 113 -1.40 -9.02 7.77
CA ALA A 113 -2.05 -8.15 6.81
C ALA A 113 -2.34 -6.79 7.46
N ASP A 114 -2.96 -6.78 8.64
CA ASP A 114 -3.29 -5.55 9.37
C ASP A 114 -2.05 -4.68 9.67
N ILE A 115 -0.96 -5.28 10.16
CA ILE A 115 0.32 -4.59 10.40
C ILE A 115 0.90 -4.01 9.09
N SER A 116 0.82 -4.76 8.00
CA SER A 116 1.30 -4.33 6.69
C SER A 116 0.48 -3.15 6.15
N LEU A 117 -0.84 -3.21 6.25
CA LEU A 117 -1.75 -2.14 5.85
C LEU A 117 -1.44 -0.84 6.58
N HIS A 118 -1.35 -0.90 7.91
CA HIS A 118 -1.00 0.26 8.74
C HIS A 118 0.35 0.88 8.35
N THR A 119 1.34 0.03 8.04
CA THR A 119 2.67 0.49 7.60
C THR A 119 2.59 1.18 6.24
N MET A 120 1.83 0.63 5.29
CA MET A 120 1.65 1.23 3.96
C MET A 120 0.91 2.56 4.04
N GLU A 121 -0.14 2.64 4.84
CA GLU A 121 -0.90 3.87 5.08
C GLU A 121 0.00 4.96 5.64
N LYS A 122 0.69 4.69 6.76
CA LYS A 122 1.62 5.66 7.38
C LYS A 122 2.69 6.15 6.41
N LEU A 123 3.23 5.24 5.60
CA LEU A 123 4.25 5.62 4.63
C LEU A 123 3.66 6.53 3.55
N ALA A 124 2.48 6.21 3.02
CA ALA A 124 1.79 7.02 2.03
C ALA A 124 1.45 8.42 2.58
N GLU A 125 0.95 8.51 3.81
CA GLU A 125 0.67 9.77 4.51
C GLU A 125 1.93 10.63 4.68
N GLN A 126 3.05 10.04 5.10
CA GLN A 126 4.32 10.75 5.25
C GLN A 126 4.84 11.30 3.93
N ILE A 127 4.67 10.56 2.83
CA ILE A 127 5.07 11.01 1.49
C ILE A 127 4.17 12.16 1.04
N LEU A 128 2.85 12.04 1.21
CA LEU A 128 1.88 13.09 0.89
C LEU A 128 2.15 14.39 1.66
N MET A 129 2.42 14.28 2.96
CA MET A 129 2.74 15.45 3.78
C MET A 129 3.98 16.19 3.23
N LYS A 130 5.04 15.45 2.88
CA LYS A 130 6.25 16.05 2.29
C LYS A 130 6.01 16.65 0.91
N LEU A 131 5.08 16.10 0.13
CA LEU A 131 4.70 16.65 -1.17
C LEU A 131 3.94 17.96 -1.05
N ASN A 132 3.07 18.10 -0.06
CA ASN A 132 2.28 19.32 0.14
C ASN A 132 3.09 20.46 0.79
N GLN A 133 4.26 20.17 1.36
CA GLN A 133 5.17 21.17 1.96
C GLN A 133 6.16 21.78 0.95
N ARG A 134 6.17 21.33 -0.31
CA ARG A 134 7.10 21.73 -1.39
C ARG A 134 6.37 22.32 -2.59
#